data_AF-A0A7W0KCH1-F1
#
_entry.id   AF-A0A7W0KCH1-F1
#
_cell.length_a   1.000
_cell.length_b   1.000
_cell.length_c   1.000
_cell.angle_alpha   90.00
_cell.angle_beta   90.00
_cell.angle_gamma   90.00
#
_symmetry.space_group_name_H-M   'P 1'
#
loop_
_entity.id
_entity.type
_entity.pdbx_description
1 polymer ?
#
loop_
_entity_poly.entity_id
_entity_poly.type
_entity_poly.pdbx_seq_one_letter_code
_entity_poly.pdbx_strand_id
1 'polypeptide(L)'
;MFRLHHGFVSIFCMILAMSFLPVSAQGGPPFPDLGELDGLQAAVNRSASLDFSAFEMEPASSPEGNEPAYRDVFNLTGFVFEFDTSDNAATGYVAFLDNGVEPLVTMLGLENPVLTEGEISELGDQAYAYSIFNETASTEGCFRYVAVQQDTYLFLAIIITETEETSLDADALLAAFAEESGEGHSGLGEHNSEGGSTGGLWAFFPDTDDPLYAGLVPDGDEVLYPALQ
;
A
#
# COMPACT_ATOMS: atom_id res chain seq x y z
N MET A 1 17.07 -12.87 -25.66
CA MET A 1 15.74 -13.49 -25.86
C MET A 1 15.18 -13.79 -24.47
N PHE A 2 14.58 -12.79 -23.84
CA PHE A 2 13.98 -12.94 -22.51
C PHE A 2 12.72 -13.80 -22.65
N ARG A 3 12.73 -14.98 -22.05
CA ARG A 3 11.52 -15.76 -21.85
C ARG A 3 10.88 -15.25 -20.57
N LEU A 4 9.85 -14.41 -20.67
CA LEU A 4 8.89 -14.26 -19.58
C LEU A 4 8.33 -15.65 -19.26
N HIS A 5 8.72 -16.20 -18.11
CA HIS A 5 8.26 -17.51 -17.67
C HIS A 5 6.84 -17.39 -17.13
N HIS A 6 6.00 -18.38 -17.38
CA HIS A 6 4.55 -18.33 -17.12
C HIS A 6 4.18 -18.07 -15.64
N GLY A 7 5.11 -18.25 -14.69
CA GLY A 7 4.91 -17.93 -13.26
C GLY A 7 4.89 -16.42 -12.98
N PHE A 8 5.88 -15.67 -13.50
CA PHE A 8 5.94 -14.21 -13.40
C PHE A 8 4.65 -13.59 -13.96
N VAL A 9 4.20 -14.07 -15.13
CA VAL A 9 2.98 -13.59 -15.79
C VAL A 9 1.74 -13.75 -14.90
N SER A 10 1.65 -14.75 -14.04
CA SER A 10 0.43 -14.98 -13.25
C SER A 10 0.31 -14.08 -12.03
N ILE A 11 1.39 -13.92 -11.24
CA ILE A 11 1.42 -12.96 -10.11
C ILE A 11 1.40 -11.53 -10.66
N PHE A 12 2.18 -11.26 -11.70
CA PHE A 12 2.20 -9.97 -12.38
C PHE A 12 0.85 -9.61 -12.99
N CYS A 13 0.16 -10.50 -13.71
CA CYS A 13 -1.17 -10.21 -14.24
C CYS A 13 -2.22 -10.04 -13.13
N MET A 14 -2.03 -10.66 -11.96
CA MET A 14 -2.92 -10.49 -10.81
C MET A 14 -2.69 -9.15 -10.11
N ILE A 15 -1.43 -8.76 -9.90
CA ILE A 15 -1.03 -7.42 -9.43
C ILE A 15 -1.54 -6.36 -10.40
N LEU A 16 -1.30 -6.54 -11.70
CA LEU A 16 -1.75 -5.63 -12.76
C LEU A 16 -3.29 -5.54 -12.80
N ALA A 17 -4.00 -6.65 -12.63
CA ALA A 17 -5.46 -6.65 -12.56
C ALA A 17 -5.99 -5.97 -11.28
N MET A 18 -5.24 -6.05 -10.18
CA MET A 18 -5.56 -5.35 -8.92
C MET A 18 -5.28 -3.86 -9.02
N SER A 19 -4.21 -3.42 -9.69
CA SER A 19 -3.87 -1.99 -9.83
C SER A 19 -4.93 -1.16 -10.58
N PHE A 20 -5.78 -1.78 -11.40
CA PHE A 20 -6.81 -1.08 -12.20
C PHE A 20 -8.24 -1.20 -11.67
N LEU A 21 -8.46 -1.98 -10.62
CA LEU A 21 -9.79 -2.12 -10.01
C LEU A 21 -9.86 -1.28 -8.74
N PRO A 22 -10.95 -0.54 -8.49
CA PRO A 22 -11.15 0.07 -7.18
C PRO A 22 -11.09 -1.04 -6.11
N VAL A 23 -10.51 -0.75 -4.95
CA VAL A 23 -10.32 -1.71 -3.84
C VAL A 23 -11.66 -2.36 -3.46
N SER A 24 -12.73 -1.57 -3.53
CA SER A 24 -14.12 -2.02 -3.35
C SER A 24 -14.60 -3.11 -4.34
N ALA A 25 -13.97 -3.27 -5.52
CA ALA A 25 -14.34 -4.24 -6.55
C ALA A 25 -13.49 -5.53 -6.57
N GLN A 26 -12.42 -5.62 -5.77
CA GLN A 26 -11.45 -6.71 -5.80
C GLN A 26 -11.80 -7.94 -4.95
N GLY A 27 -13.02 -8.02 -4.40
CA GLY A 27 -13.43 -9.08 -3.47
C GLY A 27 -13.28 -8.71 -1.99
N GLY A 28 -13.15 -7.41 -1.71
CA GLY A 28 -12.89 -6.85 -0.38
C GLY A 28 -11.39 -6.76 -0.11
N PRO A 29 -10.91 -5.67 0.49
CA PRO A 29 -9.50 -5.59 0.85
C PRO A 29 -9.13 -6.65 1.92
N PRO A 30 -7.83 -6.93 2.14
CA PRO A 30 -7.35 -7.82 3.21
C PRO A 30 -7.45 -7.13 4.59
N PHE A 31 -8.58 -6.51 4.86
CA PHE A 31 -8.86 -5.73 6.07
C PHE A 31 -10.15 -6.23 6.71
N PRO A 32 -10.34 -6.00 8.02
CA PRO A 32 -11.62 -6.25 8.66
C PRO A 32 -12.75 -5.49 7.97
N ASP A 33 -13.99 -5.95 8.14
CA ASP A 33 -15.16 -5.20 7.69
C ASP A 33 -15.18 -3.84 8.39
N LEU A 34 -14.94 -2.77 7.62
CA LEU A 34 -14.85 -1.40 8.13
C LEU A 34 -16.17 -0.96 8.79
N GLY A 35 -17.31 -1.53 8.39
CA GLY A 35 -18.61 -1.26 9.01
C GLY A 35 -18.77 -1.88 10.40
N GLU A 36 -17.92 -2.83 10.77
CA GLU A 36 -17.90 -3.49 12.08
C GLU A 36 -16.84 -2.91 13.02
N LEU A 37 -16.02 -1.97 12.55
CA LEU A 37 -15.01 -1.30 13.39
C LEU A 37 -15.66 -0.20 14.24
N ASP A 38 -15.75 -0.45 15.54
CA ASP A 38 -16.27 0.51 16.51
C ASP A 38 -15.50 1.85 16.43
N GLY A 39 -16.25 2.94 16.33
CA GLY A 39 -15.71 4.31 16.36
C GLY A 39 -15.09 4.80 15.05
N LEU A 40 -14.98 3.98 13.99
CA LEU A 40 -14.46 4.42 12.69
C LEU A 40 -15.33 5.56 12.11
N GLN A 41 -14.71 6.70 11.80
CA GLN A 41 -15.37 7.89 11.25
C GLN A 41 -15.12 8.05 9.75
N ALA A 42 -13.88 7.82 9.31
CA ALA A 42 -13.48 7.98 7.93
C ALA A 42 -12.30 7.06 7.60
N ALA A 43 -12.24 6.61 6.34
CA ALA A 43 -11.12 5.84 5.84
C ALA A 43 -10.87 6.16 4.36
N VAL A 44 -9.60 6.33 4.01
CA VAL A 44 -9.14 6.67 2.67
C VAL A 44 -7.90 5.88 2.30
N ASN A 45 -7.65 5.71 1.01
CA ASN A 45 -6.37 5.21 0.52
C ASN A 45 -5.86 5.98 -0.69
N ARG A 46 -4.54 5.96 -0.86
CA ARG A 46 -3.85 6.42 -2.06
C ARG A 46 -2.93 5.31 -2.54
N SER A 47 -3.05 4.95 -3.81
CA SER A 47 -2.18 3.98 -4.45
C SER A 47 -1.38 4.61 -5.59
N ALA A 48 -0.15 4.14 -5.74
CA ALA A 48 0.71 4.43 -6.87
C ALA A 48 1.39 3.15 -7.32
N SER A 49 1.51 2.95 -8.63
CA SER A 49 2.18 1.79 -9.21
C SER A 49 3.18 2.20 -10.26
N LEU A 50 4.01 1.25 -10.65
CA LEU A 50 4.92 1.39 -11.77
C LEU A 50 4.10 1.60 -13.07
N ASP A 51 4.51 2.54 -13.92
CA ASP A 51 3.82 2.78 -15.20
C ASP A 51 4.06 1.64 -16.19
N PHE A 52 3.20 0.63 -16.15
CA PHE A 52 3.27 -0.52 -17.06
C PHE A 52 3.00 -0.16 -18.51
N SER A 53 2.33 0.97 -18.79
CA SER A 53 2.08 1.42 -20.16
C SER A 53 3.37 1.85 -20.87
N ALA A 54 4.36 2.30 -20.11
CA ALA A 54 5.70 2.59 -20.61
C ALA A 54 6.46 1.31 -21.02
N PHE A 55 6.15 0.14 -20.43
CA PHE A 55 6.82 -1.13 -20.75
C PHE A 55 6.34 -1.73 -22.08
N GLU A 56 5.08 -1.51 -22.46
CA GLU A 56 4.53 -2.02 -23.72
C GLU A 56 5.03 -1.24 -24.95
N MET A 57 5.64 -0.07 -24.75
CA MET A 57 6.08 0.82 -25.84
C MET A 57 7.59 0.83 -26.12
N GLU A 58 8.43 0.18 -25.32
CA GLU A 58 9.86 0.02 -25.65
C GLU A 58 10.00 -1.02 -26.79
N PRO A 59 10.32 -0.63 -28.04
CA PRO A 59 10.71 -1.61 -29.03
C PRO A 59 11.97 -2.31 -28.52
N ALA A 60 12.09 -3.63 -28.75
CA ALA A 60 13.21 -4.49 -28.36
C ALA A 60 14.59 -4.12 -28.98
N SER A 61 14.77 -2.86 -29.35
CA SER A 61 15.91 -2.26 -30.03
C SER A 61 16.50 -1.05 -29.28
N SER A 62 16.16 -0.80 -28.00
CA SER A 62 16.94 0.14 -27.21
C SER A 62 18.38 -0.40 -27.09
N PRO A 63 19.42 0.40 -27.40
CA PRO A 63 20.80 -0.05 -27.35
C PRO A 63 21.13 -0.50 -25.93
N GLU A 64 21.79 -1.65 -25.81
CA GLU A 64 22.34 -2.21 -24.56
C GLU A 64 22.99 -1.09 -23.74
N GLY A 65 22.33 -0.63 -22.66
CA GLY A 65 22.91 0.36 -21.75
C GLY A 65 21.98 1.43 -21.18
N ASN A 66 20.75 1.58 -21.67
CA ASN A 66 19.72 2.37 -20.98
C ASN A 66 18.65 1.42 -20.44
N GLU A 67 19.01 0.61 -19.44
CA GLU A 67 17.95 0.09 -18.56
C GLU A 67 17.38 1.31 -17.83
N PRO A 68 16.06 1.56 -17.90
CA PRO A 68 15.45 2.52 -17.00
C PRO A 68 15.88 2.17 -15.58
N ALA A 69 16.18 3.18 -14.77
CA ALA A 69 16.36 3.00 -13.34
C ALA A 69 14.99 2.60 -12.78
N TYR A 70 14.60 1.35 -13.00
CA TYR A 70 13.42 0.76 -12.38
C TYR A 70 13.73 0.78 -10.89
N ARG A 71 12.92 1.52 -10.14
CA ARG A 71 12.88 1.29 -8.72
C ARG A 71 12.29 -0.09 -8.51
N ASP A 72 12.80 -0.76 -7.49
CA ASP A 72 12.44 -2.12 -7.11
C ASP A 72 10.98 -2.21 -6.60
N VAL A 73 10.20 -1.12 -6.65
CA VAL A 73 8.82 -0.99 -6.16
C VAL A 73 7.83 -1.07 -7.31
N PHE A 74 6.95 -2.06 -7.26
CA PHE A 74 5.87 -2.25 -8.23
C PHE A 74 4.59 -1.52 -7.84
N ASN A 75 4.29 -1.49 -6.55
CA ASN A 75 3.10 -0.83 -6.02
C ASN A 75 3.36 -0.34 -4.60
N LEU A 76 2.80 0.82 -4.30
CA LEU A 76 2.71 1.40 -2.98
C LEU A 76 1.26 1.78 -2.75
N THR A 77 0.65 1.25 -1.70
CA THR A 77 -0.69 1.65 -1.26
C THR A 77 -0.63 2.08 0.20
N GLY A 78 -0.98 3.34 0.46
CA GLY A 78 -1.12 3.88 1.80
C GLY A 78 -2.59 4.03 2.19
N PHE A 79 -2.89 3.82 3.46
CA PHE A 79 -4.22 3.92 4.04
C PHE A 79 -4.20 4.78 5.30
N VAL A 80 -5.26 5.57 5.47
CA VAL A 80 -5.49 6.37 6.68
C VAL A 80 -6.90 6.08 7.18
N PHE A 81 -7.01 5.76 8.46
CA PHE A 81 -8.27 5.54 9.17
C PHE A 81 -8.36 6.50 10.35
N GLU A 82 -9.50 7.17 10.48
CA GLU A 82 -9.81 8.05 11.60
C GLU A 82 -10.87 7.41 12.49
N PHE A 83 -10.59 7.36 13.79
CA PHE A 83 -11.51 6.91 14.83
C PHE A 83 -11.97 8.08 15.70
N ASP A 84 -13.08 7.90 16.40
CA ASP A 84 -13.59 8.90 17.35
C ASP A 84 -12.73 9.05 18.62
N THR A 85 -11.97 8.01 18.97
CA THR A 85 -11.15 7.92 20.19
C THR A 85 -9.90 7.08 19.95
N SER A 86 -8.84 7.34 20.73
CA SER A 86 -7.58 6.58 20.66
C SER A 86 -7.75 5.12 21.08
N ASP A 87 -8.62 4.83 22.05
CA ASP A 87 -8.93 3.46 22.47
C ASP A 87 -9.58 2.65 21.32
N ASN A 88 -10.46 3.29 20.53
CA ASN A 88 -11.04 2.66 19.35
C ASN A 88 -10.01 2.49 18.21
N ALA A 89 -9.12 3.47 18.00
CA ALA A 89 -8.01 3.32 17.05
C ALA A 89 -7.08 2.15 17.43
N ALA A 90 -6.74 2.01 18.72
CA ALA A 90 -5.94 0.90 19.22
C ALA A 90 -6.64 -0.46 19.05
N THR A 91 -7.96 -0.52 19.25
CA THR A 91 -8.76 -1.73 18.99
C THR A 91 -8.79 -2.06 17.50
N GLY A 92 -8.98 -1.05 16.65
CA GLY A 92 -8.91 -1.17 15.20
C GLY A 92 -7.56 -1.72 14.75
N TYR A 93 -6.46 -1.15 15.25
CA TYR A 93 -5.10 -1.64 14.97
C TYR A 93 -4.95 -3.14 15.22
N VAL A 94 -5.42 -3.64 16.38
CA VAL A 94 -5.40 -5.09 16.68
C VAL A 94 -6.21 -5.89 15.66
N ALA A 95 -7.40 -5.41 15.28
CA ALA A 95 -8.23 -6.07 14.27
C ALA A 95 -7.54 -6.14 12.90
N PHE A 96 -6.81 -5.10 12.50
CA PHE A 96 -6.00 -5.10 11.28
C PHE A 96 -4.82 -6.05 11.34
N LEU A 97 -4.18 -6.23 12.50
CA LEU A 97 -3.12 -7.24 12.65
C LEU A 97 -3.67 -8.66 12.55
N ASP A 98 -4.79 -8.94 13.21
CA ASP A 98 -5.43 -10.25 13.20
C ASP A 98 -5.97 -10.65 11.81
N ASN A 99 -6.30 -9.66 10.96
CA ASN A 99 -6.90 -9.87 9.65
C ASN A 99 -6.03 -9.40 8.47
N GLY A 100 -4.80 -8.93 8.71
CA GLY A 100 -3.96 -8.35 7.67
C GLY A 100 -3.15 -9.39 6.91
N VAL A 101 -2.29 -10.13 7.63
CA VAL A 101 -1.23 -10.95 6.99
C VAL A 101 -1.79 -12.21 6.33
N GLU A 102 -2.60 -13.01 7.03
CA GLU A 102 -3.11 -14.28 6.50
C GLU A 102 -4.09 -14.09 5.33
N PRO A 103 -5.04 -13.13 5.38
CA PRO A 103 -5.87 -12.80 4.22
C PRO A 103 -5.07 -12.25 3.05
N LEU A 104 -4.04 -11.42 3.29
CA LEU A 104 -3.15 -10.93 2.22
C LEU A 104 -2.41 -12.08 1.53
N VAL A 105 -1.84 -13.02 2.29
CA VAL A 105 -1.20 -14.24 1.76
C VAL A 105 -2.17 -15.07 0.92
N THR A 106 -3.39 -15.24 1.42
CA THR A 106 -4.44 -16.02 0.76
C THR A 106 -4.91 -15.35 -0.53
N MET A 107 -5.17 -14.04 -0.48
CA MET A 107 -5.60 -13.22 -1.61
C MET A 107 -4.57 -13.23 -2.74
N LEU A 108 -3.29 -13.13 -2.38
CA LEU A 108 -2.18 -13.17 -3.33
C LEU A 108 -1.84 -14.59 -3.82
N GLY A 109 -2.49 -15.62 -3.27
CA GLY A 109 -2.26 -17.01 -3.65
C GLY A 109 -0.82 -17.48 -3.40
N LEU A 110 -0.15 -16.94 -2.38
CA LEU A 110 1.24 -17.28 -2.09
C LEU A 110 1.32 -18.67 -1.47
N GLU A 111 2.00 -19.59 -2.14
CA GLU A 111 2.24 -20.95 -1.62
C GLU A 111 3.46 -20.97 -0.69
N ASN A 112 3.25 -21.23 0.60
CA ASN A 112 4.30 -21.31 1.64
C ASN A 112 5.19 -20.06 1.75
N PRO A 113 4.62 -18.85 1.96
CA PRO A 113 5.43 -17.65 2.11
C PRO A 113 6.35 -17.75 3.34
N VAL A 114 7.56 -17.22 3.19
CA VAL A 114 8.43 -16.90 4.31
C VAL A 114 7.99 -15.56 4.88
N LEU A 115 7.93 -15.55 6.19
CA LEU A 115 7.07 -14.67 6.93
C LEU A 115 7.99 -14.09 8.02
N THR A 116 8.41 -12.81 7.86
CA THR A 116 9.41 -12.16 8.72
C THR A 116 8.83 -10.92 9.39
N GLU A 117 8.80 -10.92 10.72
CA GLU A 117 8.46 -9.72 11.50
C GLU A 117 9.58 -8.68 11.38
N GLY A 118 9.20 -7.44 11.12
CA GLY A 118 10.09 -6.29 11.11
C GLY A 118 10.01 -5.53 12.43
N GLU A 119 11.15 -5.08 12.94
CA GLU A 119 11.18 -4.14 14.06
C GLU A 119 10.98 -2.72 13.55
N ILE A 120 9.91 -2.06 14.01
CA ILE A 120 9.77 -0.60 13.92
C ILE A 120 9.94 -0.05 15.32
N SER A 121 11.04 0.68 15.51
CA SER A 121 11.30 1.35 16.79
C SER A 121 10.88 2.81 16.68
N GLU A 122 10.19 3.29 17.71
CA GLU A 122 9.94 4.73 17.96
C GLU A 122 8.98 5.44 16.98
N LEU A 123 8.07 4.72 16.31
CA LEU A 123 6.98 5.33 15.52
C LEU A 123 5.61 5.07 16.14
N GLY A 124 4.81 6.13 16.25
CA GLY A 124 3.46 6.05 16.77
C GLY A 124 3.37 5.70 18.26
N ASP A 125 2.14 5.48 18.73
CA ASP A 125 1.86 4.81 20.00
C ASP A 125 2.10 3.30 19.89
N GLN A 126 1.80 2.74 18.71
CA GLN A 126 2.00 1.34 18.36
C GLN A 126 2.43 1.23 16.89
N ALA A 127 3.39 0.34 16.61
CA ALA A 127 3.80 0.05 15.25
C ALA A 127 4.12 -1.44 15.07
N TYR A 128 3.85 -1.93 13.86
CA TYR A 128 4.14 -3.30 13.45
C TYR A 128 4.53 -3.33 11.98
N ALA A 129 5.58 -4.06 11.67
CA ALA A 129 5.97 -4.34 10.29
C ALA A 129 6.06 -5.84 10.06
N TYR A 130 5.76 -6.21 8.82
CA TYR A 130 5.90 -7.56 8.34
C TYR A 130 6.41 -7.56 6.92
N SER A 131 7.35 -8.45 6.63
CA SER A 131 7.82 -8.75 5.28
C SER A 131 7.42 -10.17 4.90
N ILE A 132 6.70 -10.27 3.79
CA ILE A 132 6.27 -11.53 3.19
C ILE A 132 7.16 -11.75 1.97
N PHE A 133 7.98 -12.80 2.04
CA PHE A 133 8.81 -13.23 0.93
C PHE A 133 8.23 -14.51 0.35
N ASN A 134 8.06 -14.57 -0.97
CA ASN A 134 7.70 -15.80 -1.64
C ASN A 134 8.77 -16.15 -2.68
N GLU A 135 9.55 -17.19 -2.38
CA GLU A 135 10.46 -17.81 -3.35
C GLU A 135 9.71 -18.95 -4.04
N THR A 136 9.16 -18.67 -5.21
CA THR A 136 8.78 -19.75 -6.13
C THR A 136 9.93 -20.02 -7.09
N ALA A 137 10.02 -21.22 -7.66
CA ALA A 137 11.07 -21.62 -8.60
C ALA A 137 11.23 -20.74 -9.87
N SER A 138 10.45 -19.66 -10.00
CA SER A 138 10.46 -18.73 -11.13
C SER A 138 10.22 -17.26 -10.79
N THR A 139 9.95 -16.88 -9.53
CA THR A 139 9.65 -15.49 -9.15
C THR A 139 10.01 -15.24 -7.68
N GLU A 140 10.69 -14.11 -7.44
CA GLU A 140 10.87 -13.48 -6.12
C GLU A 140 9.91 -12.28 -6.07
N GLY A 141 9.16 -12.16 -4.98
CA GLY A 141 8.28 -11.03 -4.73
C GLY A 141 8.24 -10.77 -3.23
N CYS A 142 8.44 -9.52 -2.87
CA CYS A 142 8.49 -9.08 -1.48
C CYS A 142 7.32 -8.15 -1.21
N PHE A 143 6.57 -8.44 -0.17
CA PHE A 143 5.52 -7.54 0.31
C PHE A 143 5.94 -7.02 1.67
N ARG A 144 5.94 -5.71 1.84
CA ARG A 144 6.09 -5.10 3.15
C ARG A 144 4.75 -4.52 3.57
N TYR A 145 4.21 -5.07 4.65
CA TYR A 145 3.02 -4.58 5.32
C TYR A 145 3.47 -3.85 6.58
N VAL A 146 3.02 -2.62 6.76
CA VAL A 146 3.36 -1.84 7.94
C VAL A 146 2.11 -1.14 8.45
N ALA A 147 1.92 -1.18 9.77
CA ALA A 147 0.81 -0.57 10.48
C ALA A 147 1.34 0.31 11.61
N VAL A 148 0.83 1.54 11.74
CA VAL A 148 1.15 2.47 12.83
C VAL A 148 -0.15 3.06 13.38
N GLN A 149 -0.38 2.95 14.68
CA GLN A 149 -1.44 3.68 15.37
C GLN A 149 -0.83 4.85 16.14
N GLN A 150 -1.44 6.03 15.98
CA GLN A 150 -1.05 7.25 16.67
C GLN A 150 -2.31 8.08 16.96
N ASP A 151 -2.51 8.44 18.22
CA ASP A 151 -3.71 9.14 18.70
C ASP A 151 -5.00 8.44 18.23
N THR A 152 -5.87 9.13 17.49
CA THR A 152 -7.14 8.63 16.96
C THR A 152 -7.01 8.05 15.55
N TYR A 153 -5.78 7.90 15.02
CA TYR A 153 -5.55 7.45 13.66
C TYR A 153 -4.84 6.11 13.61
N LEU A 154 -5.12 5.37 12.54
CA LEU A 154 -4.37 4.22 12.09
C LEU A 154 -3.87 4.48 10.68
N PHE A 155 -2.59 4.27 10.47
CA PHE A 155 -1.91 4.37 9.19
C PHE A 155 -1.45 2.99 8.77
N LEU A 156 -1.69 2.60 7.52
CA LEU A 156 -1.15 1.37 6.95
C LEU A 156 -0.42 1.69 5.66
N ALA A 157 0.69 1.01 5.39
CA ALA A 157 1.31 0.98 4.07
C ALA A 157 1.53 -0.47 3.64
N ILE A 158 1.21 -0.73 2.38
CA ILE A 158 1.50 -1.97 1.70
C ILE A 158 2.40 -1.63 0.52
N ILE A 159 3.58 -2.22 0.50
CA ILE A 159 4.56 -2.03 -0.57
C ILE A 159 4.86 -3.38 -1.19
N ILE A 160 4.85 -3.43 -2.52
CA ILE A 160 5.22 -4.61 -3.30
C ILE A 160 6.51 -4.29 -4.02
N THR A 161 7.54 -5.10 -3.78
CA THR A 161 8.86 -4.97 -4.41
C THR A 161 9.33 -6.25 -5.07
N GLU A 162 10.29 -6.11 -6.00
CA GLU A 162 10.96 -7.25 -6.64
C GLU A 162 11.89 -7.97 -5.68
N THR A 163 12.65 -7.20 -4.90
CA THR A 163 13.69 -7.69 -4.00
C THR A 163 13.42 -7.31 -2.55
N GLU A 164 14.02 -8.06 -1.61
CA GLU A 164 13.95 -7.74 -0.17
C GLU A 164 14.67 -6.42 0.12
N GLU A 165 15.77 -6.16 -0.59
CA GLU A 165 16.46 -4.88 -0.60
C GLU A 165 15.71 -3.92 -1.52
N THR A 166 14.93 -3.01 -0.94
CA THR A 166 14.23 -1.97 -1.69
C THR A 166 14.91 -0.62 -1.51
N SER A 167 14.95 0.17 -2.59
CA SER A 167 15.34 1.57 -2.55
C SER A 167 14.32 2.50 -1.87
N LEU A 168 13.10 2.01 -1.57
CA LEU A 168 12.06 2.75 -0.86
C LEU A 168 12.00 2.33 0.61
N ASP A 169 12.28 3.28 1.50
CA ASP A 169 12.17 3.08 2.94
C ASP A 169 10.70 3.24 3.38
N ALA A 170 10.00 2.10 3.41
CA ALA A 170 8.62 1.98 3.86
C ALA A 170 8.37 2.58 5.25
N ASP A 171 9.36 2.42 6.12
CA ASP A 171 9.28 2.83 7.51
C ASP A 171 9.42 4.36 7.57
N ALA A 172 10.25 4.96 6.71
CA ALA A 172 10.33 6.41 6.55
C ALA A 172 9.04 7.05 5.98
N LEU A 173 8.35 6.38 5.05
CA LEU A 173 7.05 6.84 4.53
C LEU A 173 6.00 6.92 5.65
N LEU A 174 5.92 5.88 6.48
CA LEU A 174 4.97 5.86 7.58
C LEU A 174 5.41 6.71 8.77
N ALA A 175 6.71 6.92 8.94
CA ALA A 175 7.23 7.93 9.86
C ALA A 175 6.70 9.32 9.48
N ALA A 176 6.71 9.67 8.19
CA ALA A 176 6.15 10.93 7.73
C ALA A 176 4.66 11.05 8.07
N PHE A 177 3.87 9.98 7.90
CA PHE A 177 2.44 9.99 8.27
C PHE A 177 2.22 10.15 9.77
N ALA A 178 3.01 9.44 10.58
CA ALA A 178 2.91 9.48 12.03
C ALA A 178 3.38 10.81 12.62
N GLU A 179 4.38 11.48 12.03
CA GLU A 179 4.83 12.80 12.47
C GLU A 179 3.78 13.90 12.24
N GLU A 180 2.97 13.77 11.19
CA GLU A 180 1.93 14.74 10.82
C GLU A 180 0.60 14.55 11.56
N SER A 181 0.41 13.45 12.30
CA SER A 181 -0.84 13.11 13.05
C SER A 181 -1.26 14.16 14.08
N GLY A 182 -0.33 15.00 14.53
CA GLY A 182 -0.60 16.10 15.46
C GLY A 182 -1.27 17.31 14.81
N GLU A 183 -1.35 17.36 13.49
CA GLU A 183 -2.04 18.42 12.74
C GLU A 183 -3.51 18.03 12.53
N GLY A 184 -4.42 19.01 12.60
CA GLY A 184 -5.88 18.82 12.69
C GLY A 184 -6.58 18.29 11.43
N HIS A 185 -6.04 17.23 10.83
CA HIS A 185 -6.48 16.57 9.62
C HIS A 185 -7.62 15.59 9.92
N SER A 186 -8.87 16.07 9.88
CA SER A 186 -10.06 15.27 10.20
C SER A 186 -11.06 15.27 9.06
N GLY A 187 -11.77 14.15 8.90
CA GLY A 187 -12.78 13.92 7.86
C GLY A 187 -12.19 13.70 6.47
N LEU A 188 -13.05 13.40 5.49
CA LEU A 188 -12.62 12.97 4.15
C LEU A 188 -11.92 14.03 3.28
N GLY A 189 -11.95 15.32 3.63
CA GLY A 189 -11.46 16.37 2.73
C GLY A 189 -12.25 16.48 1.41
N GLU A 190 -11.61 16.93 0.34
CA GLU A 190 -12.18 17.09 -0.99
C GLU A 190 -11.59 16.06 -1.96
N HIS A 191 -12.45 15.39 -2.74
CA HIS A 191 -12.07 14.49 -3.84
C HIS A 191 -12.59 15.09 -5.16
N ASN A 192 -11.70 15.34 -6.12
CA ASN A 192 -12.03 16.01 -7.37
C ASN A 192 -12.41 15.02 -8.49
N SER A 193 -13.04 15.51 -9.55
CA SER A 193 -13.49 14.68 -10.68
C SER A 193 -12.36 14.11 -11.55
N GLU A 194 -11.12 14.52 -11.32
CA GLU A 194 -9.92 14.05 -12.03
C GLU A 194 -9.16 12.98 -11.23
N GLY A 195 -9.70 12.55 -10.07
CA GLY A 195 -9.15 11.49 -9.23
C GLY A 195 -8.14 11.96 -8.18
N GLY A 196 -7.93 13.27 -8.03
CA GLY A 196 -7.07 13.85 -7.01
C GLY A 196 -7.83 14.29 -5.76
N SER A 197 -7.20 14.17 -4.59
CA SER A 197 -7.82 14.53 -3.31
C SER A 197 -6.93 15.41 -2.45
N THR A 198 -7.56 16.30 -1.67
CA THR A 198 -6.87 17.30 -0.84
C THR A 198 -7.59 17.55 0.48
N GLY A 199 -6.83 17.89 1.53
CA GLY A 199 -7.37 18.21 2.86
C GLY A 199 -7.97 16.99 3.60
N GLY A 200 -8.42 17.19 4.84
CA GLY A 200 -8.90 16.07 5.66
C GLY A 200 -7.84 14.98 5.79
N LEU A 201 -8.25 13.71 5.71
CA LEU A 201 -7.33 12.57 5.75
C LEU A 201 -6.34 12.53 4.57
N TRP A 202 -6.62 13.22 3.45
CA TRP A 202 -5.71 13.25 2.31
C TRP A 202 -4.44 14.05 2.58
N ALA A 203 -4.48 14.94 3.57
CA ALA A 203 -3.34 15.76 3.95
C ALA A 203 -2.21 14.95 4.59
N PHE A 204 -2.48 13.72 5.04
CA PHE A 204 -1.45 12.81 5.54
C PHE A 204 -0.60 12.18 4.45
N PHE A 205 -1.10 12.09 3.21
CA PHE A 205 -0.31 11.51 2.13
C PHE A 205 0.71 12.53 1.63
N PRO A 206 1.92 12.10 1.25
CA PRO A 206 2.89 13.00 0.67
C PRO A 206 2.34 13.55 -0.64
N ASP A 207 2.83 14.72 -1.03
CA ASP A 207 2.52 15.27 -2.34
C ASP A 207 2.98 14.31 -3.45
N THR A 208 2.25 14.29 -4.57
CA THR A 208 2.53 13.35 -5.67
C THR A 208 3.90 13.53 -6.33
N ASP A 209 4.57 14.66 -6.12
CA ASP A 209 5.94 14.94 -6.58
C ASP A 209 7.01 14.62 -5.51
N ASP A 210 6.61 14.07 -4.37
CA ASP A 210 7.52 13.62 -3.32
C ASP A 210 8.50 12.56 -3.87
N PRO A 211 9.79 12.62 -3.49
CA PRO A 211 10.79 11.62 -3.87
C PRO A 211 10.41 10.16 -3.58
N LEU A 212 9.49 9.91 -2.65
CA LEU A 212 8.92 8.58 -2.36
C LEU A 212 8.15 8.02 -3.56
N TYR A 213 7.41 8.85 -4.29
CA TYR A 213 6.67 8.43 -5.49
C TYR A 213 7.50 8.45 -6.77
N ALA A 214 8.77 8.86 -6.72
CA ALA A 214 9.60 8.93 -7.93
C ALA A 214 9.66 7.57 -8.65
N GLY A 215 9.26 7.55 -9.93
CA GLY A 215 9.18 6.34 -10.75
C GLY A 215 7.85 5.57 -10.66
N LEU A 216 6.97 5.97 -9.74
CA LEU A 216 5.59 5.51 -9.67
C LEU A 216 4.66 6.55 -10.31
N VAL A 217 3.55 6.08 -10.86
CA VAL A 217 2.42 6.89 -11.30
C VAL A 217 1.27 6.69 -10.32
N PRO A 218 0.55 7.76 -9.94
CA PRO A 218 -0.65 7.63 -9.12
C PRO A 218 -1.68 6.73 -9.83
N ASP A 219 -2.16 5.71 -9.12
CA ASP A 219 -3.24 4.84 -9.60
C ASP A 219 -4.60 5.45 -9.27
N GLY A 220 -4.72 6.02 -8.07
CA GLY A 220 -5.93 6.70 -7.63
C GLY A 220 -6.03 6.91 -6.13
N ASP A 221 -6.99 7.76 -5.77
CA ASP A 221 -7.45 8.01 -4.42
C ASP A 221 -8.85 7.38 -4.25
N GLU A 222 -9.10 6.60 -3.19
CA GLU A 222 -10.42 6.03 -2.89
C GLU A 222 -10.89 6.38 -1.48
N VAL A 223 -12.17 6.73 -1.36
CA VAL A 223 -12.86 6.78 -0.06
C VAL A 223 -13.33 5.38 0.27
N LEU A 224 -12.77 4.81 1.34
CA LEU A 224 -13.11 3.47 1.82
C LEU A 224 -14.27 3.48 2.82
N TYR A 225 -14.37 4.54 3.63
CA TYR A 225 -15.45 4.70 4.61
C TYR A 225 -15.83 6.17 4.84
N PRO A 226 -17.13 6.50 4.95
CA PRO A 226 -18.27 5.64 4.63
C PRO A 226 -18.26 5.27 3.14
N ALA A 227 -18.67 4.05 2.81
CA ALA A 227 -18.76 3.62 1.41
C ALA A 227 -19.65 4.59 0.62
N LEU A 228 -19.11 5.16 -0.47
CA LEU A 228 -19.87 6.04 -1.35
C LEU A 228 -20.97 5.22 -2.05
N GLN A 229 -22.23 5.63 -1.89
CA GLN A 229 -23.40 4.98 -2.52
C GLN A 229 -23.54 5.35 -4.01
#